data_AF-A0A920R6M6-F1
#
_entry.id   AF-A0A920R6M6-F1
#
_cell.length_a   1.000
_cell.length_b   1.000
_cell.length_c   1.000
_cell.angle_alpha   90.00
_cell.angle_beta   90.00
_cell.angle_gamma   90.00
#
_symmetry.space_group_name_H-M   'P 1'
#
loop_
_entity.id
_entity.type
_entity.pdbx_description
1 polymer ?
#
loop_
_entity_poly.entity_id
_entity_poly.type
_entity_poly.pdbx_seq_one_letter_code
_entity_poly.pdbx_strand_id
1 'polypeptide(L)'
;MKTIGAEHIKDLCAGAAFLATGGGGDPYVSQLQAERLLKKYGPATLMLPEDVPDDFFVVSLGMVGAPTVTLEQLPTEEEAIGALNKYEEVTGKKIDAIVPFEVGGGNSTIPLYVAAMKGLPCIDGDGMGRALPEAQMMTFSIYGAHPTPAVVMDSFNNFFGAKL
;
A
#
# COMPACT_ATOMS: atom_id res chain seq x y z
N MET A 1 11.89 -5.19 15.71
CA MET A 1 10.87 -4.66 14.79
C MET A 1 9.50 -5.03 15.33
N LYS A 2 8.57 -4.08 15.35
CA LYS A 2 7.17 -4.30 15.73
C LYS A 2 6.48 -5.07 14.60
N THR A 3 5.43 -5.82 14.90
CA THR A 3 4.65 -6.55 13.89
C THR A 3 3.18 -6.19 13.99
N ILE A 4 2.46 -6.33 12.88
CA ILE A 4 1.01 -6.18 12.82
C ILE A 4 0.37 -7.42 12.20
N GLY A 5 -0.31 -8.19 13.05
CA GLY A 5 -1.09 -9.38 12.69
C GLY A 5 -2.57 -9.09 12.43
N ALA A 6 -3.30 -10.12 11.99
CA ALA A 6 -4.73 -10.05 11.65
C ALA A 6 -5.61 -9.55 12.80
N GLU A 7 -5.23 -9.84 14.04
CA GLU A 7 -5.91 -9.40 15.27
C GLU A 7 -5.95 -7.87 15.44
N HIS A 8 -5.04 -7.15 14.81
CA HIS A 8 -4.94 -5.68 14.91
C HIS A 8 -5.72 -4.96 13.80
N ILE A 9 -6.11 -5.64 12.73
CA ILE A 9 -6.58 -5.00 11.50
C ILE A 9 -7.91 -4.27 11.72
N LYS A 10 -8.80 -4.82 12.55
CA LYS A 10 -10.06 -4.14 12.86
C LYS A 10 -9.84 -2.79 13.52
N ASP A 11 -8.91 -2.71 14.49
CA ASP A 11 -8.60 -1.46 15.19
C ASP A 11 -7.87 -0.48 14.27
N LEU A 12 -6.94 -0.98 13.45
CA LEU A 12 -6.27 -0.20 12.42
C LEU A 12 -7.28 0.44 11.46
N CYS A 13 -8.24 -0.35 10.93
CA CYS A 13 -9.26 0.15 10.00
C CYS A 13 -10.14 1.22 10.63
N ALA A 14 -10.53 1.05 11.90
CA ALA A 14 -11.31 2.05 12.62
C ALA A 14 -10.53 3.37 12.80
N GLY A 15 -9.26 3.28 13.19
CA GLY A 15 -8.38 4.45 13.30
C GLY A 15 -8.12 5.12 11.95
N ALA A 16 -7.83 4.32 10.91
CA ALA A 16 -7.59 4.82 9.56
C ALA A 16 -8.82 5.53 8.99
N ALA A 17 -10.02 4.97 9.14
CA ALA A 17 -11.26 5.61 8.70
C ALA A 17 -11.50 6.95 9.41
N PHE A 18 -11.17 7.06 10.69
CA PHE A 18 -11.26 8.32 11.44
C PHE A 18 -10.24 9.36 10.93
N LEU A 19 -8.99 8.96 10.70
CA LEU A 19 -7.89 9.85 10.31
C LEU A 19 -7.93 10.22 8.81
N ALA A 20 -8.57 9.42 7.96
CA ALA A 20 -8.61 9.62 6.51
C ALA A 20 -9.44 10.85 6.06
N THR A 21 -10.12 11.54 6.98
CA THR A 21 -10.92 12.75 6.67
C THR A 21 -12.00 12.54 5.58
N GLY A 22 -12.54 11.32 5.48
CA GLY A 22 -13.59 10.95 4.52
C GLY A 22 -13.10 10.37 3.19
N GLY A 23 -11.79 10.24 2.97
CA GLY A 23 -11.20 9.56 1.80
C GLY A 23 -10.71 8.14 2.11
N GLY A 24 -9.87 7.58 1.22
CA GLY A 24 -9.19 6.29 1.45
C GLY A 24 -10.04 5.02 1.30
N GLY A 25 -11.32 5.17 0.98
CA GLY A 25 -12.27 4.07 0.76
C GLY A 25 -12.84 3.45 2.03
N ASP A 26 -13.98 2.75 1.89
CA ASP A 26 -14.56 1.93 2.96
C ASP A 26 -13.60 0.77 3.30
N PRO A 27 -13.18 0.62 4.57
CA PRO A 27 -12.24 -0.42 4.96
C PRO A 27 -12.83 -1.85 4.92
N TYR A 28 -14.14 -2.06 4.79
CA TYR A 28 -14.73 -3.36 5.08
C TYR A 28 -14.15 -4.50 4.21
N VAL A 29 -14.09 -4.31 2.89
CA VAL A 29 -13.57 -5.34 1.97
C VAL A 29 -12.07 -5.56 2.16
N SER A 30 -11.30 -4.48 2.27
CA SER A 30 -9.85 -4.56 2.45
C SER A 30 -9.45 -5.12 3.82
N GLN A 31 -10.25 -4.86 4.87
CA GLN A 31 -10.11 -5.47 6.19
C GLN A 31 -10.22 -6.99 6.10
N LEU A 32 -11.28 -7.51 5.50
CA LEU A 32 -11.50 -8.95 5.35
C LEU A 32 -10.35 -9.62 4.59
N GLN A 33 -9.88 -8.95 3.53
CA GLN A 33 -8.75 -9.41 2.74
C GLN A 33 -7.46 -9.44 3.58
N ALA A 34 -7.14 -8.35 4.29
CA ALA A 34 -5.96 -8.25 5.14
C ALA A 34 -5.97 -9.25 6.29
N GLU A 35 -7.10 -9.42 6.99
CA GLU A 35 -7.22 -10.43 8.05
C GLU A 35 -6.97 -11.84 7.53
N ARG A 36 -7.53 -12.19 6.36
CA ARG A 36 -7.32 -13.51 5.72
C ARG A 36 -5.85 -13.71 5.34
N LEU A 37 -5.23 -12.71 4.71
CA LEU A 37 -3.88 -12.84 4.17
C LEU A 37 -2.82 -12.81 5.27
N LEU A 38 -2.97 -11.96 6.30
CA LEU A 38 -2.06 -11.95 7.44
C LEU A 38 -2.18 -13.22 8.30
N LYS A 39 -3.37 -13.86 8.37
CA LYS A 39 -3.50 -15.20 8.96
C LYS A 39 -2.75 -16.26 8.14
N LYS A 40 -2.76 -16.15 6.82
CA LYS A 40 -2.16 -17.12 5.89
C LYS A 40 -0.64 -17.01 5.80
N TYR A 41 -0.12 -15.78 5.69
CA TYR A 41 1.29 -15.51 5.44
C TYR A 41 2.06 -15.07 6.69
N GLY A 42 1.36 -14.80 7.79
CA GLY A 42 1.93 -14.28 9.03
C GLY A 42 1.79 -12.75 9.13
N PRO A 43 2.15 -12.19 10.29
CA PRO A 43 2.05 -10.75 10.53
C PRO A 43 3.07 -9.99 9.67
N ALA A 44 2.72 -8.76 9.30
CA ALA A 44 3.64 -7.87 8.59
C ALA A 44 4.66 -7.28 9.58
N THR A 45 5.91 -7.18 9.14
CA THR A 45 6.97 -6.52 9.92
C THR A 45 6.94 -5.02 9.66
N LEU A 46 6.91 -4.24 10.73
CA LEU A 46 6.94 -2.78 10.68
C LEU A 46 8.36 -2.25 10.88
N MET A 47 8.73 -1.27 10.06
CA MET A 47 9.97 -0.50 10.12
C MET A 47 9.64 0.96 10.37
N LEU A 48 10.28 1.60 11.35
CA LEU A 48 10.09 3.03 11.57
C LEU A 48 10.81 3.83 10.48
N PRO A 49 10.31 5.01 10.07
CA PRO A 49 10.97 5.84 9.07
C PRO A 49 12.44 6.16 9.39
N GLU A 50 12.78 6.35 10.67
CA GLU A 50 14.15 6.59 11.15
C GLU A 50 15.08 5.37 11.05
N ASP A 51 14.53 4.17 10.89
CA ASP A 51 15.28 2.91 10.77
C ASP A 51 15.53 2.51 9.30
N VAL A 52 15.03 3.29 8.33
CA VAL A 52 15.15 2.99 6.90
C VAL A 52 16.58 3.29 6.41
N PRO A 53 17.32 2.31 5.86
CA PRO A 53 18.65 2.55 5.31
C PRO A 53 18.63 3.48 4.09
N ASP A 54 19.66 4.32 3.95
CA ASP A 54 19.78 5.29 2.85
C ASP A 54 19.82 4.65 1.45
N ASP A 55 20.25 3.39 1.36
CA ASP A 55 20.37 2.63 0.11
C ASP A 55 19.12 1.82 -0.23
N PHE A 56 18.10 1.79 0.64
CA PHE A 56 16.85 1.08 0.36
C PHE A 56 16.09 1.71 -0.78
N PHE A 57 15.61 0.87 -1.69
CA PHE A 57 14.64 1.26 -2.68
C PHE A 57 13.22 1.03 -2.16
N VAL A 58 12.65 2.09 -1.59
CA VAL A 58 11.30 2.12 -1.04
C VAL A 58 10.28 2.42 -2.12
N VAL A 59 9.21 1.64 -2.16
CA VAL A 59 8.08 1.87 -3.09
C VAL A 59 6.81 2.16 -2.31
N SER A 60 6.17 3.26 -2.67
CA SER A 60 4.85 3.57 -2.15
C SER A 60 3.83 2.64 -2.83
N LEU A 61 2.89 2.09 -2.06
CA LEU A 61 1.86 1.17 -2.54
C LEU A 61 0.48 1.56 -2.03
N GLY A 62 -0.52 1.41 -2.89
CA GLY A 62 -1.92 1.63 -2.59
C GLY A 62 -2.80 1.26 -3.76
N MET A 63 -4.10 1.51 -3.62
CA MET A 63 -5.11 1.36 -4.66
C MET A 63 -5.66 2.73 -5.05
N VAL A 64 -5.87 2.92 -6.36
CA VAL A 64 -6.48 4.11 -6.93
C VAL A 64 -7.64 3.67 -7.81
N GLY A 65 -8.77 4.38 -7.74
CA GLY A 65 -9.95 4.05 -8.53
C GLY A 65 -11.24 4.48 -7.83
N ALA A 66 -12.37 4.10 -8.41
CA ALA A 66 -13.68 4.37 -7.83
C ALA A 66 -13.98 3.36 -6.71
N PRO A 67 -14.21 3.79 -5.45
CA PRO A 67 -14.53 2.87 -4.36
C PRO A 67 -15.76 1.99 -4.64
N THR A 68 -16.74 2.51 -5.38
CA THR A 68 -17.95 1.76 -5.74
C THR A 68 -17.64 0.51 -6.57
N VAL A 69 -16.61 0.53 -7.42
CA VAL A 69 -16.22 -0.62 -8.25
C VAL A 69 -15.76 -1.79 -7.37
N THR A 70 -15.10 -1.51 -6.24
CA THR A 70 -14.62 -2.55 -5.32
C THR A 70 -15.74 -3.33 -4.65
N LEU A 71 -16.99 -2.85 -4.70
CA LEU A 71 -18.17 -3.54 -4.20
C LEU A 71 -18.76 -4.53 -5.22
N GLU A 72 -18.52 -4.31 -6.51
CA GLU A 72 -19.00 -5.15 -7.61
C GLU A 72 -17.92 -6.12 -8.12
N GLN A 73 -16.68 -5.67 -8.06
CA GLN A 73 -15.48 -6.38 -8.47
C GLN A 73 -14.49 -6.39 -7.31
N LEU A 74 -14.55 -7.46 -6.51
CA LEU A 74 -13.71 -7.59 -5.33
C LEU A 74 -12.23 -7.62 -5.74
N PRO A 75 -11.36 -6.86 -5.06
CA PRO A 75 -9.93 -6.87 -5.34
C PRO A 75 -9.32 -8.22 -4.99
N THR A 76 -8.33 -8.63 -5.78
CA THR A 76 -7.54 -9.84 -5.53
C THR A 76 -6.16 -9.50 -4.98
N GLU A 77 -5.55 -10.41 -4.23
CA GLU A 77 -4.16 -10.23 -3.78
C GLU A 77 -3.13 -10.19 -4.93
N GLU A 78 -3.51 -10.72 -6.11
CA GLU A 78 -2.66 -10.81 -7.29
C GLU A 78 -2.41 -9.43 -7.92
N GLU A 79 -3.36 -8.51 -7.86
CA GLU A 79 -3.25 -7.16 -8.41
C GLU A 79 -2.10 -6.37 -7.78
N ALA A 80 -2.07 -6.29 -6.44
CA ALA A 80 -1.08 -5.50 -5.72
C ALA A 80 0.33 -6.12 -5.81
N ILE A 81 0.43 -7.45 -5.74
CA ILE A 81 1.72 -8.15 -5.94
C ILE A 81 2.18 -8.04 -7.38
N GLY A 82 1.28 -8.20 -8.33
CA GLY A 82 1.54 -8.07 -9.76
C GLY A 82 2.05 -6.67 -10.10
N ALA A 83 1.47 -5.63 -9.51
CA ALA A 83 1.94 -4.25 -9.65
C ALA A 83 3.39 -4.08 -9.15
N LEU A 84 3.73 -4.59 -7.97
CA LEU A 84 5.11 -4.53 -7.45
C LEU A 84 6.09 -5.33 -8.31
N ASN A 85 5.74 -6.55 -8.70
CA ASN A 85 6.59 -7.39 -9.55
C ASN A 85 6.83 -6.73 -10.91
N LYS A 86 5.77 -6.12 -11.49
CA LYS A 86 5.87 -5.39 -12.75
C LYS A 86 6.70 -4.12 -12.60
N TYR A 87 6.61 -3.44 -11.46
CA TYR A 87 7.46 -2.30 -11.15
C TYR A 87 8.94 -2.68 -11.08
N GLU A 88 9.30 -3.78 -10.40
CA GLU A 88 10.67 -4.32 -10.41
C GLU A 88 11.16 -4.64 -11.82
N GLU A 89 10.32 -5.28 -12.64
CA GLU A 89 10.62 -5.61 -14.05
C GLU A 89 10.88 -4.34 -14.89
N VAL A 90 10.00 -3.34 -14.75
CA VAL A 90 10.03 -2.10 -15.55
C VAL A 90 11.22 -1.21 -15.18
N THR A 91 11.59 -1.17 -13.90
CA THR A 91 12.66 -0.31 -13.37
C THR A 91 14.01 -1.00 -13.29
N GLY A 92 14.05 -2.33 -13.30
CA GLY A 92 15.26 -3.13 -13.04
C GLY A 92 15.77 -3.03 -11.60
N LYS A 93 15.00 -2.42 -10.69
CA LYS A 93 15.37 -2.23 -9.29
C LYS A 93 14.64 -3.24 -8.41
N LYS A 94 15.31 -3.73 -7.38
CA LYS A 94 14.71 -4.56 -6.34
C LYS A 94 14.09 -3.68 -5.28
N ILE A 95 12.91 -4.06 -4.78
CA ILE A 95 12.20 -3.33 -3.74
C ILE A 95 12.63 -3.87 -2.38
N ASP A 96 13.12 -2.98 -1.51
CA ASP A 96 13.63 -3.36 -0.18
C ASP A 96 12.60 -3.12 0.93
N ALA A 97 11.70 -2.16 0.74
CA ALA A 97 10.60 -1.87 1.65
C ALA A 97 9.41 -1.26 0.90
N ILE A 98 8.23 -1.35 1.51
CA ILE A 98 7.03 -0.68 0.98
C ILE A 98 6.44 0.29 2.01
N VAL A 99 5.81 1.34 1.53
CA VAL A 99 5.14 2.35 2.37
C VAL A 99 3.73 2.62 1.84
N PRO A 100 2.71 2.73 2.72
CA PRO A 100 1.40 3.21 2.34
C PRO A 100 1.43 4.57 1.61
N PHE A 101 0.52 4.73 0.64
CA PHE A 101 0.25 6.03 -0.01
C PHE A 101 -0.20 7.08 0.99
N GLU A 102 -1.20 6.72 1.78
CA GLU A 102 -1.95 7.58 2.68
C GLU A 102 -2.59 6.72 3.78
N VAL A 103 -3.01 7.36 4.87
CA VAL A 103 -3.96 6.76 5.79
C VAL A 103 -5.36 6.69 5.14
N GLY A 104 -5.94 5.49 5.09
CA GLY A 104 -7.18 5.21 4.40
C GLY A 104 -7.62 3.75 4.58
N GLY A 105 -8.91 3.44 4.47
CA GLY A 105 -9.41 2.09 4.74
C GLY A 105 -8.70 1.00 3.93
N GLY A 106 -8.66 1.16 2.61
CA GLY A 106 -7.89 0.27 1.73
C GLY A 106 -6.39 0.51 1.82
N ASN A 107 -5.97 1.76 1.70
CA ASN A 107 -4.56 2.14 1.57
C ASN A 107 -3.72 1.90 2.84
N SER A 108 -4.34 1.80 4.02
CA SER A 108 -3.64 1.40 5.26
C SER A 108 -3.52 -0.11 5.45
N THR A 109 -4.26 -0.92 4.69
CA THR A 109 -4.26 -2.39 4.85
C THR A 109 -3.54 -3.12 3.73
N ILE A 110 -3.64 -2.62 2.50
CA ILE A 110 -3.05 -3.25 1.31
C ILE A 110 -1.53 -3.43 1.44
N PRO A 111 -0.75 -2.40 1.80
CA PRO A 111 0.70 -2.56 1.98
C PRO A 111 1.05 -3.60 3.04
N LEU A 112 0.28 -3.73 4.12
CA LEU A 112 0.58 -4.67 5.18
C LEU A 112 0.53 -6.13 4.70
N TYR A 113 -0.56 -6.53 4.05
CA TYR A 113 -0.64 -7.92 3.58
C TYR A 113 0.34 -8.19 2.44
N VAL A 114 0.64 -7.19 1.58
CA VAL A 114 1.63 -7.35 0.51
C VAL A 114 3.03 -7.50 1.07
N ALA A 115 3.39 -6.73 2.10
CA ALA A 115 4.64 -6.87 2.84
C ALA A 115 4.79 -8.29 3.40
N ALA A 116 3.76 -8.80 4.07
CA ALA A 116 3.74 -10.16 4.60
C ALA A 116 3.90 -11.22 3.50
N MET A 117 3.23 -11.05 2.36
CA MET A 117 3.31 -11.98 1.23
C MET A 117 4.68 -11.99 0.53
N LYS A 118 5.35 -10.83 0.44
CA LYS A 118 6.66 -10.68 -0.20
C LYS A 118 7.84 -10.87 0.78
N GLY A 119 7.58 -10.93 2.08
CA GLY A 119 8.63 -10.95 3.11
C GLY A 119 9.39 -9.62 3.20
N LEU A 120 8.74 -8.50 2.88
CA LEU A 120 9.33 -7.16 2.94
C LEU A 120 8.86 -6.43 4.20
N PRO A 121 9.66 -5.52 4.78
CA PRO A 121 9.17 -4.60 5.80
C PRO A 121 8.18 -3.60 5.19
N CYS A 122 7.13 -3.29 5.95
CA CYS A 122 6.26 -2.14 5.70
C CYS A 122 6.69 -0.99 6.60
N ILE A 123 6.87 0.21 6.03
CA ILE A 123 7.20 1.40 6.81
C ILE A 123 5.96 1.82 7.62
N ASP A 124 6.15 2.07 8.92
CA ASP A 124 5.12 2.56 9.85
C ASP A 124 4.95 4.08 9.65
N GLY A 125 4.29 4.43 8.56
CA GLY A 125 4.04 5.79 8.12
C GLY A 125 3.34 5.80 6.78
N ASP A 126 3.02 6.99 6.28
CA ASP A 126 2.41 7.17 4.96
C ASP A 126 2.82 8.51 4.35
N GLY A 127 2.51 8.72 3.07
CA GLY A 127 2.92 9.91 2.33
C GLY A 127 2.15 11.18 2.69
N MET A 128 0.99 11.12 3.35
CA MET A 128 0.06 12.26 3.45
C MET A 128 -0.42 12.60 4.87
N GLY A 129 -0.45 11.65 5.80
CA GLY A 129 -1.04 11.75 7.13
C GLY A 129 -2.57 11.88 7.18
N ARG A 130 -3.22 11.93 6.00
CA ARG A 130 -4.67 11.97 5.74
C ARG A 130 -4.92 11.51 4.31
N ALA A 131 -6.18 11.37 3.88
CA ALA A 131 -6.47 11.13 2.46
C ALA A 131 -6.57 12.43 1.65
N LEU A 132 -5.94 12.48 0.47
CA LEU A 132 -5.96 13.60 -0.48
C LEU A 132 -6.18 13.11 -1.93
N PRO A 133 -6.71 13.95 -2.83
CA PRO A 133 -7.15 13.48 -4.15
C PRO A 133 -6.03 13.17 -5.15
N GLU A 134 -4.82 13.72 -4.98
CA GLU A 134 -3.78 13.67 -6.02
C GLU A 134 -2.41 13.26 -5.47
N ALA A 135 -1.69 12.39 -6.18
CA ALA A 135 -0.44 11.77 -5.71
C ALA A 135 0.67 12.79 -5.42
N GLN A 136 0.76 13.89 -6.17
CA GLN A 136 1.77 14.94 -5.92
C GLN A 136 1.56 15.71 -4.62
N MET A 137 0.44 15.50 -3.91
CA MET A 137 0.20 16.08 -2.60
C MET A 137 0.89 15.29 -1.47
N MET A 138 1.50 14.15 -1.77
CA MET A 138 2.33 13.41 -0.82
C MET A 138 3.58 14.20 -0.44
N THR A 139 3.98 14.08 0.83
CA THR A 139 5.27 14.55 1.34
C THR A 139 6.44 14.08 0.48
N PHE A 140 6.39 12.86 -0.06
CA PHE A 140 7.41 12.34 -0.97
C PHE A 140 7.70 13.31 -2.14
N SER A 141 6.66 13.80 -2.82
CA SER A 141 6.81 14.75 -3.92
C SER A 141 7.28 16.12 -3.47
N ILE A 142 6.87 16.57 -2.28
CA ILE A 142 7.36 17.82 -1.68
C ILE A 142 8.87 17.76 -1.43
N TYR A 143 9.39 16.60 -1.02
CA TYR A 143 10.82 16.35 -0.80
C TYR A 143 11.58 15.91 -2.07
N GLY A 144 10.96 16.02 -3.25
CA GLY A 144 11.62 15.82 -4.54
C GLY A 144 11.58 14.39 -5.10
N ALA A 145 10.87 13.46 -4.46
CA ALA A 145 10.61 12.15 -5.05
C ALA A 145 9.60 12.30 -6.21
N HIS A 146 9.97 11.84 -7.40
CA HIS A 146 9.08 11.86 -8.54
C HIS A 146 7.96 10.83 -8.36
N PRO A 147 6.71 11.15 -8.75
CA PRO A 147 5.62 10.17 -8.77
C PRO A 147 5.81 9.10 -9.86
N THR A 148 6.86 9.23 -10.67
CA THR A 148 7.24 8.30 -11.73
C THR A 148 8.68 7.81 -11.54
N PRO A 149 9.02 6.57 -11.97
CA PRO A 149 8.16 5.64 -12.68
C PRO A 149 6.97 5.17 -11.83
N ALA A 150 5.83 4.89 -12.47
CA ALA A 150 4.63 4.40 -11.81
C ALA A 150 4.07 3.22 -12.58
N VAL A 151 3.54 2.23 -11.86
CA VAL A 151 2.84 1.08 -12.43
C VAL A 151 1.47 0.97 -11.77
N VAL A 152 0.44 0.87 -12.58
CA VAL A 152 -0.92 0.51 -12.17
C VAL A 152 -1.27 -0.79 -12.85
N MET A 153 -1.84 -1.73 -12.10
CA MET A 153 -2.33 -3.01 -12.62
C MET A 153 -3.81 -3.15 -12.27
N ASP A 154 -4.60 -3.66 -13.22
CA ASP A 154 -6.00 -4.01 -12.99
C ASP A 154 -6.17 -5.52 -12.74
N SER A 155 -7.39 -5.92 -12.37
CA SER A 155 -7.79 -7.31 -12.11
C SER A 155 -7.73 -8.24 -13.33
N PHE A 156 -7.55 -7.70 -14.54
CA PHE A 156 -7.42 -8.47 -15.78
C PHE A 156 -5.94 -8.64 -16.18
N ASN A 157 -5.01 -8.27 -15.29
CA ASN A 157 -3.57 -8.24 -15.54
C ASN A 157 -3.14 -7.26 -16.63
N ASN A 158 -3.99 -6.29 -16.99
CA ASN A 158 -3.52 -5.16 -17.78
C ASN A 158 -2.67 -4.28 -16.87
N PHE A 159 -1.60 -3.71 -17.43
CA PHE A 159 -0.77 -2.75 -16.71
C PHE A 159 -0.59 -1.48 -17.52
N PHE A 160 -0.59 -0.35 -16.82
CA PHE A 160 -0.15 0.93 -17.34
C PHE A 160 1.13 1.33 -16.60
N GLY A 161 2.19 1.63 -17.37
CA GLY A 161 3.46 2.10 -16.84
C GLY A 161 3.76 3.50 -17.34
N ALA A 162 3.89 4.46 -16.43
CA ALA A 162 4.41 5.78 -16.77
C ALA A 162 5.93 5.76 -16.57
N LYS A 163 6.70 5.85 -17.67
CA LYS A 163 8.14 6.07 -17.65
C LYS A 163 8.40 7.57 -17.88
N LEU A 164 9.30 8.18 -17.11
CA LEU A 164 9.84 9.50 -17.45
C LEU A 164 10.60 9.42 -18.76
#